data_AF-A0A227JEQ1-F1
#
_entry.id   AF-A0A227JEQ1-F1
#
_cell.length_a   1.000
_cell.length_b   1.000
_cell.length_c   1.000
_cell.angle_alpha   90.00
_cell.angle_beta   90.00
_cell.angle_gamma   90.00
#
_symmetry.space_group_name_H-M   'P 1'
#
loop_
_entity.id
_entity.type
_entity.pdbx_description
1 polymer ?
#
loop_
_entity_poly.entity_id
_entity_poly.type
_entity_poly.pdbx_seq_one_letter_code
_entity_poly.pdbx_strand_id
1 'polypeptide(L)'
;MDDDTDTDTDTDTDTDDSTVDDDSTKDDDTTDDDTVVDDDTELFPHKGKCTVEDFTVDRVNIESRVANSDYECMRTWFSPSLEQADVVFSTMSMSRITGGLKKAIEAYKGTKEQAQQIYYLGEFIKAAYKNRHDTFAKKLQPFSSELSADIANT
;
A
#
# COMPACT_ATOMS: atom_id res chain seq x y z
N MET A 1 -0.74 48.18 34.42
CA MET A 1 0.44 47.46 34.94
C MET A 1 1.16 47.02 33.71
N ASP A 2 1.94 47.97 33.24
CA ASP A 2 2.87 47.92 32.13
C ASP A 2 4.07 47.07 32.56
N ASP A 3 4.60 46.26 31.65
CA ASP A 3 5.98 45.80 31.74
C ASP A 3 6.53 45.66 30.32
N ASP A 4 7.29 46.69 29.94
CA ASP A 4 8.08 46.79 28.73
C ASP A 4 9.40 46.01 28.94
N THR A 5 9.79 45.20 27.97
CA THR A 5 11.18 44.75 27.86
C THR A 5 11.66 44.88 26.43
N ASP A 6 12.40 45.96 26.21
CA ASP A 6 13.31 46.19 25.07
C ASP A 6 14.49 45.20 25.12
N THR A 7 14.95 44.74 23.95
CA THR A 7 16.32 44.26 23.81
C THR A 7 16.80 44.53 22.38
N ASP A 8 17.57 45.60 22.24
CA ASP A 8 18.37 45.94 21.06
C ASP A 8 19.50 44.91 20.87
N THR A 9 19.80 44.56 19.62
CA THR A 9 21.14 44.11 19.22
C THR A 9 21.37 44.47 17.76
N ASP A 10 22.04 45.61 17.56
CA ASP A 10 22.74 45.95 16.33
C ASP A 10 24.00 45.08 16.19
N THR A 11 24.28 44.56 15.01
CA THR A 11 25.65 44.27 14.57
C THR A 11 25.72 44.42 13.06
N ASP A 12 26.10 45.61 12.62
CA ASP A 12 26.68 45.86 11.32
C ASP A 12 28.11 45.33 11.28
N THR A 13 28.48 44.64 10.20
CA THR A 13 29.86 44.60 9.71
C THR A 13 29.83 44.45 8.19
N ASP A 14 29.91 45.60 7.52
CA ASP A 14 30.41 45.70 6.15
C ASP A 14 31.92 45.45 6.14
N THR A 15 32.46 44.97 5.00
CA THR A 15 33.60 45.57 4.27
C THR A 15 34.29 44.56 3.33
N ASP A 16 34.28 44.94 2.03
CA ASP A 16 35.25 44.75 0.93
C ASP A 16 35.71 43.34 0.51
N ASP A 17 36.14 43.09 -0.73
CA ASP A 17 36.10 43.72 -2.06
C ASP A 17 36.91 42.76 -2.97
N SER A 18 36.67 42.85 -4.27
CA SER A 18 37.53 42.51 -5.41
C SER A 18 38.03 41.06 -5.68
N THR A 19 37.44 40.48 -6.74
CA THR A 19 38.05 39.94 -8.00
C THR A 19 39.55 39.51 -7.98
N VAL A 20 40.03 38.44 -8.64
CA VAL A 20 39.96 38.05 -10.06
C VAL A 20 40.49 36.59 -10.25
N ASP A 21 39.94 35.91 -11.27
CA ASP A 21 40.39 34.73 -12.08
C ASP A 21 41.77 34.07 -11.86
N ASP A 22 41.86 32.72 -11.91
CA ASP A 22 42.71 31.97 -12.88
C ASP A 22 42.52 30.41 -12.85
N ASP A 23 42.14 29.89 -14.01
CA ASP A 23 42.60 28.71 -14.76
C ASP A 23 42.74 27.25 -14.20
N SER A 24 42.18 26.34 -15.01
CA SER A 24 42.59 24.97 -15.37
C SER A 24 42.26 23.74 -14.51
N THR A 25 41.24 23.03 -15.02
CA THR A 25 41.10 21.58 -15.28
C THR A 25 41.67 20.55 -14.29
N LYS A 26 40.76 19.74 -13.74
CA LYS A 26 40.92 18.29 -13.68
C LYS A 26 39.57 17.60 -13.65
N ASP A 27 39.32 16.81 -14.69
CA ASP A 27 38.34 15.75 -14.72
C ASP A 27 38.62 14.80 -13.54
N ASP A 28 37.61 14.56 -12.70
CA ASP A 28 37.45 13.27 -12.04
C ASP A 28 36.00 12.86 -12.18
N ASP A 29 35.82 11.95 -13.12
CA ASP A 29 34.58 11.30 -13.50
C ASP A 29 34.26 10.25 -12.43
N THR A 30 33.66 10.71 -11.33
CA THR A 30 32.81 9.87 -10.50
C THR A 30 31.41 10.42 -10.63
N THR A 31 30.72 9.99 -11.69
CA THR A 31 29.27 9.90 -11.64
C THR A 31 28.94 8.97 -10.48
N ASP A 32 28.78 9.55 -9.30
CA ASP A 32 27.91 8.99 -8.27
C ASP A 32 26.54 8.92 -8.93
N ASP A 33 26.32 7.82 -9.64
CA ASP A 33 25.01 7.33 -10.04
C ASP A 33 24.31 6.84 -8.77
N ASP A 34 24.13 7.79 -7.85
CA ASP A 34 22.99 7.82 -6.94
C ASP A 34 21.77 7.99 -7.85
N THR A 35 21.44 6.91 -8.55
CA THR A 35 20.08 6.61 -8.89
C THR A 35 19.35 6.56 -7.54
N VAL A 36 18.90 7.73 -7.11
CA VAL A 36 17.70 7.86 -6.29
C VAL A 36 16.66 7.14 -7.11
N VAL A 37 16.54 5.85 -6.87
CA VAL A 37 15.44 5.05 -7.38
C VAL A 37 14.26 5.70 -6.70
N ASP A 38 13.54 6.54 -7.43
CA ASP A 38 12.25 7.06 -7.00
C ASP A 38 11.39 5.83 -6.70
N ASP A 39 11.36 5.44 -5.42
CA ASP A 39 10.49 4.43 -4.80
C ASP A 39 9.03 4.96 -4.75
N ASP A 40 8.71 5.91 -5.63
CA ASP A 40 7.41 6.57 -5.77
C ASP A 40 6.43 5.74 -6.60
N THR A 41 6.81 4.54 -7.02
CA THR A 41 5.85 3.62 -7.64
C THR A 41 4.93 3.08 -6.54
N GLU A 42 3.71 3.65 -6.45
CA GLU A 42 2.66 3.14 -5.55
C GLU A 42 2.54 1.61 -5.67
N LEU A 43 2.77 0.89 -4.57
CA LEU A 43 2.71 -0.58 -4.54
C LEU A 43 1.36 -1.14 -5.05
N PHE A 44 0.29 -0.36 -4.83
CA PHE A 44 -1.07 -0.66 -5.25
C PHE A 44 -1.66 0.56 -5.96
N PRO A 45 -1.51 0.69 -7.29
CA PRO A 45 -1.90 1.90 -8.03
C PRO A 45 -3.41 1.99 -8.33
N HIS A 46 -4.15 0.90 -8.21
CA HIS A 46 -5.59 0.85 -8.49
C HIS A 46 -6.41 1.05 -7.21
N LYS A 47 -7.35 2.01 -7.27
CA LYS A 47 -8.22 2.41 -6.16
C LYS A 47 -9.69 2.34 -6.59
N GLY A 48 -10.59 2.23 -5.61
CA GLY A 48 -12.03 2.11 -5.84
C GLY A 48 -12.44 0.81 -6.53
N LYS A 49 -13.76 0.65 -6.75
CA LYS A 49 -14.37 -0.61 -7.21
C LYS A 49 -14.01 -1.78 -6.30
N CYS A 50 -14.27 -1.58 -5.02
CA CYS A 50 -13.85 -2.50 -3.96
C CYS A 50 -15.01 -3.25 -3.31
N THR A 51 -16.22 -3.20 -3.87
CA THR A 51 -17.36 -3.98 -3.37
C THR A 51 -17.38 -5.38 -4.00
N VAL A 52 -18.11 -6.31 -3.38
CA VAL A 52 -18.38 -7.63 -3.98
C VAL A 52 -19.07 -7.49 -5.33
N GLU A 53 -20.01 -6.56 -5.47
CA GLU A 53 -20.71 -6.27 -6.72
C GLU A 53 -19.71 -5.86 -7.81
N ASP A 54 -18.79 -4.94 -7.49
CA ASP A 54 -17.75 -4.52 -8.43
C ASP A 54 -16.84 -5.69 -8.83
N PHE A 55 -16.41 -6.50 -7.87
CA PHE A 55 -15.55 -7.67 -8.12
C PHE A 55 -16.27 -8.81 -8.85
N THR A 56 -17.61 -8.83 -8.86
CA THR A 56 -18.33 -9.80 -9.68
C THR A 56 -18.16 -9.48 -11.16
N VAL A 57 -18.06 -8.19 -11.49
CA VAL A 57 -17.90 -7.69 -12.86
C VAL A 57 -16.43 -7.67 -13.29
N ASP A 58 -15.53 -7.16 -12.44
CA ASP A 58 -14.11 -6.98 -12.76
C ASP A 58 -13.21 -7.36 -11.57
N ARG A 59 -12.39 -8.40 -11.76
CA ARG A 59 -11.38 -8.86 -10.77
C ARG A 59 -9.95 -8.55 -11.20
N VAL A 60 -9.79 -7.76 -12.26
CA VAL A 60 -8.47 -7.27 -12.65
C VAL A 60 -7.97 -6.34 -11.55
N ASN A 61 -6.74 -6.59 -11.11
CA ASN A 61 -6.05 -5.85 -10.06
C ASN A 61 -6.82 -5.84 -8.72
N ILE A 62 -7.54 -6.93 -8.42
CA ILE A 62 -8.33 -7.07 -7.19
C ILE A 62 -7.49 -6.82 -5.94
N GLU A 63 -6.23 -7.26 -5.92
CA GLU A 63 -5.29 -7.03 -4.83
C GLU A 63 -5.03 -5.55 -4.59
N SER A 64 -4.87 -4.77 -5.65
CA SER A 64 -4.64 -3.34 -5.53
C SER A 64 -5.90 -2.60 -5.07
N ARG A 65 -7.07 -2.98 -5.59
CA ARG A 65 -8.34 -2.37 -5.18
C ARG A 65 -8.69 -2.70 -3.73
N VAL A 66 -8.45 -3.95 -3.30
CA VAL A 66 -8.62 -4.39 -1.90
C VAL A 66 -7.66 -3.65 -0.97
N ALA A 67 -6.37 -3.56 -1.31
CA ALA A 67 -5.38 -2.88 -0.48
C ALA A 67 -5.74 -1.40 -0.23
N ASN A 68 -6.32 -0.72 -1.22
CA ASN A 68 -6.76 0.68 -1.11
C ASN A 68 -8.24 0.83 -0.71
N SER A 69 -8.84 -0.18 -0.10
CA SER A 69 -10.24 -0.15 0.31
C SER A 69 -10.46 0.65 1.59
N ASP A 70 -11.73 0.81 1.93
CA ASP A 70 -12.21 1.33 3.19
C ASP A 70 -13.17 0.34 3.88
N TYR A 71 -13.67 0.75 5.04
CA TYR A 71 -14.58 -0.05 5.84
C TYR A 71 -15.90 -0.38 5.13
N GLU A 72 -16.44 0.53 4.32
CA GLU A 72 -17.71 0.32 3.63
C GLU A 72 -17.55 -0.74 2.54
N CYS A 73 -16.45 -0.69 1.77
CA CYS A 73 -16.09 -1.77 0.86
C CYS A 73 -15.90 -3.10 1.60
N MET A 74 -15.12 -3.10 2.69
CA MET A 74 -14.85 -4.30 3.48
C MET A 74 -16.13 -5.00 3.95
N ARG A 75 -17.12 -4.23 4.43
CA ARG A 75 -18.41 -4.78 4.89
C ARG A 75 -19.11 -5.62 3.84
N THR A 76 -19.02 -5.24 2.55
CA THR A 76 -19.68 -5.98 1.47
C THR A 76 -19.11 -7.41 1.34
N TRP A 77 -17.81 -7.61 1.59
CA TRP A 77 -17.13 -8.91 1.46
C TRP A 77 -17.69 -9.96 2.42
N PHE A 78 -18.26 -9.54 3.55
CA PHE A 78 -18.81 -10.42 4.57
C PHE A 78 -20.28 -10.81 4.36
N SER A 79 -20.97 -10.16 3.41
CA SER A 79 -22.40 -10.35 3.13
C SER A 79 -22.74 -10.54 1.64
N PRO A 80 -21.95 -11.29 0.85
CA PRO A 80 -22.27 -11.54 -0.56
C PRO A 80 -23.46 -12.50 -0.71
N SER A 81 -24.05 -12.53 -1.89
CA SER A 81 -24.86 -13.66 -2.34
C SER A 81 -23.98 -14.91 -2.57
N LEU A 82 -24.61 -16.09 -2.67
CA LEU A 82 -23.89 -17.34 -2.97
C LEU A 82 -23.13 -17.25 -4.31
N GLU A 83 -23.79 -16.73 -5.34
CA GLU A 83 -23.22 -16.61 -6.69
C GLU A 83 -22.03 -15.64 -6.71
N GLN A 84 -22.19 -14.50 -6.02
CA GLN A 84 -21.12 -13.55 -5.84
C GLN A 84 -19.94 -14.16 -5.08
N ALA A 85 -20.19 -14.89 -3.98
CA ALA A 85 -19.14 -15.53 -3.19
C ALA A 85 -18.35 -16.56 -3.99
N ASP A 86 -19.01 -17.37 -4.84
CA ASP A 86 -18.32 -18.37 -5.65
C ASP A 86 -17.36 -17.71 -6.66
N VAL A 87 -17.83 -16.64 -7.30
CA VAL A 87 -17.07 -15.89 -8.32
C VAL A 87 -15.94 -15.06 -7.68
N VAL A 88 -16.26 -14.26 -6.67
CA VAL A 88 -15.32 -13.30 -6.06
C VAL A 88 -14.26 -14.03 -5.26
N PHE A 89 -14.62 -15.03 -4.46
CA PHE A 89 -13.69 -15.81 -3.64
C PHE A 89 -13.19 -17.07 -4.35
N SER A 90 -12.89 -16.97 -5.65
CA SER A 90 -12.26 -18.05 -6.41
C SER A 90 -10.79 -18.26 -6.00
N THR A 91 -10.23 -19.44 -6.29
CA THR A 91 -8.80 -19.74 -6.09
C THR A 91 -7.90 -18.71 -6.79
N MET A 92 -8.27 -18.27 -8.00
CA MET A 92 -7.52 -17.25 -8.74
C MET A 92 -7.51 -15.90 -8.00
N SER A 93 -8.66 -15.46 -7.51
CA SER A 93 -8.75 -14.22 -6.72
C SER A 93 -7.89 -14.33 -5.47
N MET A 94 -8.00 -15.45 -4.74
CA MET A 94 -7.23 -15.67 -3.53
C MET A 94 -5.73 -15.66 -3.79
N SER A 95 -5.25 -16.32 -4.84
CA SER A 95 -3.83 -16.30 -5.21
C SER A 95 -3.31 -14.86 -5.46
N ARG A 96 -4.10 -14.01 -6.13
CA ARG A 96 -3.75 -12.60 -6.33
C ARG A 96 -3.70 -11.82 -5.02
N ILE A 97 -4.71 -12.02 -4.16
CA ILE A 97 -4.77 -11.37 -2.84
C ILE A 97 -3.59 -11.81 -1.96
N THR A 98 -3.25 -13.10 -1.92
CA THR A 98 -2.10 -13.63 -1.17
C THR A 98 -0.79 -13.03 -1.68
N GLY A 99 -0.61 -12.98 -3.01
CA GLY A 99 0.56 -12.33 -3.61
C GLY A 99 0.65 -10.84 -3.28
N GLY A 100 -0.50 -10.14 -3.27
CA GLY A 100 -0.57 -8.75 -2.83
C GLY A 100 -0.21 -8.58 -1.35
N LEU A 101 -0.76 -9.44 -0.47
CA LEU A 101 -0.48 -9.41 0.97
C LEU A 101 1.00 -9.62 1.25
N LYS A 102 1.61 -10.61 0.61
CA LYS A 102 3.05 -10.87 0.73
C LYS A 102 3.88 -9.65 0.35
N LYS A 103 3.60 -9.04 -0.80
CA LYS A 103 4.27 -7.80 -1.24
C LYS A 103 4.09 -6.65 -0.23
N ALA A 104 2.89 -6.49 0.31
CA ALA A 104 2.60 -5.45 1.30
C ALA A 104 3.38 -5.65 2.61
N ILE A 105 3.50 -6.90 3.06
CA ILE A 105 4.28 -7.26 4.25
C ILE A 105 5.77 -7.03 4.01
N GLU A 106 6.30 -7.50 2.88
CA GLU A 106 7.71 -7.31 2.51
C GLU A 106 8.10 -5.84 2.38
N ALA A 107 7.18 -5.00 1.89
CA ALA A 107 7.37 -3.56 1.74
C ALA A 107 7.06 -2.74 3.00
N TYR A 108 6.63 -3.38 4.11
CA TYR A 108 6.16 -2.66 5.31
C TYR A 108 7.32 -1.95 6.03
N LYS A 109 7.28 -0.62 6.00
CA LYS A 109 8.24 0.31 6.64
C LYS A 109 7.64 0.97 7.90
N GLY A 110 6.48 0.52 8.37
CA GLY A 110 5.85 1.02 9.60
C GLY A 110 4.83 2.16 9.40
N THR A 111 4.50 2.53 8.16
CA THR A 111 3.53 3.63 7.92
C THR A 111 2.09 3.18 8.12
N LYS A 112 1.20 4.14 8.40
CA LYS A 112 -0.23 3.86 8.59
C LYS A 112 -0.87 3.34 7.31
N GLU A 113 -0.50 3.91 6.17
CA GLU A 113 -1.02 3.58 4.85
C GLU A 113 -0.66 2.13 4.49
N GLN A 114 0.59 1.71 4.72
CA GLN A 114 1.01 0.34 4.47
C GLN A 114 0.33 -0.65 5.43
N ALA A 115 0.20 -0.30 6.72
CA ALA A 115 -0.53 -1.13 7.68
C ALA A 115 -1.99 -1.31 7.28
N GLN A 116 -2.63 -0.25 6.77
CA GLN A 116 -3.99 -0.30 6.25
C GLN A 116 -4.12 -1.22 5.04
N GLN A 117 -3.15 -1.20 4.12
CA GLN A 117 -3.12 -2.10 2.97
C GLN A 117 -3.05 -3.57 3.40
N ILE A 118 -2.14 -3.90 4.32
CA ILE A 118 -2.01 -5.23 4.91
C ILE A 118 -3.33 -5.64 5.58
N TYR A 119 -3.93 -4.73 6.36
CA TYR A 119 -5.19 -4.97 7.06
C TYR A 119 -6.32 -5.36 6.08
N TYR A 120 -6.56 -4.58 5.03
CA TYR A 120 -7.67 -4.87 4.11
C TYR A 120 -7.43 -6.12 3.26
N LEU A 121 -6.19 -6.38 2.86
CA LEU A 121 -5.83 -7.64 2.21
C LEU A 121 -6.12 -8.84 3.12
N GLY A 122 -5.75 -8.74 4.41
CA GLY A 122 -6.05 -9.76 5.42
C GLY A 122 -7.56 -9.94 5.68
N GLU A 123 -8.32 -8.86 5.80
CA GLU A 123 -9.78 -8.95 6.00
C GLU A 123 -10.49 -9.52 4.78
N PHE A 124 -9.99 -9.30 3.56
CA PHE A 124 -10.52 -9.96 2.37
C PHE A 124 -10.31 -11.48 2.42
N ILE A 125 -9.12 -11.94 2.82
CA ILE A 125 -8.84 -13.37 3.01
C ILE A 125 -9.80 -13.97 4.05
N LYS A 126 -9.96 -13.32 5.19
CA LYS A 126 -10.89 -13.74 6.25
C LYS A 126 -12.33 -13.79 5.76
N ALA A 127 -12.78 -12.81 4.98
CA ALA A 127 -14.10 -12.82 4.36
C ALA A 127 -14.28 -14.02 3.42
N ALA A 128 -13.27 -14.34 2.61
CA ALA A 128 -13.28 -15.49 1.72
C ALA A 128 -13.45 -16.81 2.49
N TYR A 129 -12.66 -17.02 3.55
CA TYR A 129 -12.76 -18.22 4.37
C TYR A 129 -14.08 -18.31 5.12
N LYS A 130 -14.55 -17.23 5.74
CA LYS A 130 -15.87 -17.20 6.38
C LYS A 130 -16.97 -17.60 5.40
N ASN A 131 -16.95 -17.08 4.17
CA ASN A 131 -17.99 -17.39 3.20
C ASN A 131 -17.94 -18.85 2.74
N ARG A 132 -16.76 -19.40 2.43
CA ARG A 132 -16.66 -20.79 1.95
C ARG A 132 -16.75 -21.84 3.06
N HIS A 133 -16.25 -21.56 4.27
CA HIS A 133 -16.22 -22.51 5.37
C HIS A 133 -17.39 -22.40 6.34
N ASP A 134 -18.01 -21.22 6.50
CA ASP A 134 -19.12 -21.01 7.44
C ASP A 134 -20.42 -20.70 6.71
N THR A 135 -20.51 -19.53 6.03
CA THR A 135 -21.76 -19.02 5.46
C THR A 135 -22.34 -19.98 4.42
N PHE A 136 -21.50 -20.52 3.53
CA PHE A 136 -21.90 -21.36 2.41
C PHE A 136 -21.22 -22.74 2.42
N ALA A 137 -20.81 -23.24 3.58
CA ALA A 137 -20.07 -24.49 3.77
C ALA A 137 -20.67 -25.72 3.05
N LYS A 138 -22.00 -25.75 2.91
CA LYS A 138 -22.73 -26.85 2.26
C LYS A 138 -22.89 -26.69 0.75
N LYS A 139 -22.53 -25.53 0.21
CA LYS A 139 -22.83 -25.12 -1.18
C LYS A 139 -21.57 -24.80 -1.98
N LEU A 140 -20.54 -24.26 -1.32
CA LEU A 140 -19.25 -23.97 -1.93
C LEU A 140 -18.21 -24.96 -1.42
N GLN A 141 -17.34 -25.40 -2.33
CA GLN A 141 -16.19 -26.20 -1.93
C GLN A 141 -15.22 -25.33 -1.10
N PRO A 142 -14.59 -25.91 -0.06
CA PRO A 142 -13.53 -25.23 0.67
C PRO A 142 -12.33 -24.96 -0.25
N PHE A 143 -11.44 -24.08 0.19
CA PHE A 143 -10.15 -23.91 -0.48
C PHE A 143 -9.29 -25.18 -0.35
N SER A 144 -8.39 -25.41 -1.31
CA SER A 144 -7.46 -26.53 -1.23
C SER A 144 -6.51 -26.34 -0.05
N SER A 145 -6.03 -27.46 0.52
CA SER A 145 -5.03 -27.43 1.61
C SER A 145 -3.74 -26.72 1.19
N GLU A 146 -3.37 -26.82 -0.08
CA GLU A 146 -2.22 -26.12 -0.66
C GLU A 146 -2.40 -24.59 -0.61
N LEU A 147 -3.55 -24.07 -1.06
CA LEU A 147 -3.83 -22.63 -1.00
C LEU A 147 -3.90 -22.15 0.45
N SER A 148 -4.47 -22.95 1.36
CA SER A 148 -4.48 -22.63 2.79
C SER A 148 -3.08 -22.57 3.39
N ALA A 149 -2.19 -23.48 2.99
CA ALA A 149 -0.80 -23.47 3.44
C ALA A 149 -0.02 -22.28 2.88
N ASP A 150 -0.22 -21.93 1.61
CA ASP A 150 0.41 -20.76 0.97
C ASP A 150 0.04 -19.46 1.71
N ILE A 151 -1.25 -19.27 2.00
CA ILE A 151 -1.73 -18.13 2.79
C ILE A 151 -1.13 -18.11 4.19
N ALA A 152 -1.03 -19.25 4.87
CA ALA A 152 -0.50 -19.34 6.23
C ALA A 152 1.00 -19.03 6.32
N ASN A 153 1.74 -19.16 5.21
CA ASN A 153 3.17 -18.87 5.12
C ASN A 153 3.47 -17.49 4.54
N THR A 154 2.44 -16.66 4.34
CA THR A 154 2.57 -15.25 3.95
C THR A 154 2.99 -14.40 5.14
#